data_AF-A0A9D2HF02-F1
#
_entry.id   AF-A0A9D2HF02-F1
#
_cell.length_a   1.000
_cell.length_b   1.000
_cell.length_c   1.000
_cell.angle_alpha   90.00
_cell.angle_beta   90.00
_cell.angle_gamma   90.00
#
_symmetry.space_group_name_H-M   'P 1'
#
loop_
_entity.id
_entity.type
_entity.pdbx_description
1 polymer ?
#
loop_
_entity_poly.entity_id
_entity_poly.type
_entity_poly.pdbx_seq_one_letter_code
_entity_poly.pdbx_strand_id
1 'polypeptide(L)' 'MLNFKYLEELEKYMKSGNMEEDFTWSAEERRQEMLEFLDKLMDLGELADQTATSIIFKGSALGALMGMPKRDDRT' A
#
# COMPACT_ATOMS: atom_id res chain seq x y z
N MET A 1 -11.05 4.77 7.85
CA MET A 1 -10.46 4.56 9.19
C MET A 1 -9.35 3.52 9.04
N LEU A 2 -8.21 3.68 9.71
CA LEU A 2 -7.09 2.71 9.62
C LEU A 2 -7.48 1.40 10.30
N ASN A 3 -7.35 0.26 9.61
CA ASN A 3 -7.71 -1.06 10.12
C ASN A 3 -6.53 -2.04 9.99
N PHE A 4 -5.75 -2.14 11.06
CA PHE A 4 -4.56 -3.01 11.12
C PHE A 4 -4.91 -4.49 11.05
N LYS A 5 -6.01 -4.90 11.69
CA LYS A 5 -6.45 -6.30 11.69
C LYS A 5 -6.66 -6.83 10.27
N TYR A 6 -7.27 -6.03 9.40
CA TYR A 6 -7.46 -6.42 8.00
C TYR A 6 -6.12 -6.63 7.27
N LEU A 7 -5.13 -5.76 7.50
CA LEU A 7 -3.81 -5.88 6.89
C LEU A 7 -3.08 -7.14 7.39
N GLU A 8 -3.19 -7.47 8.69
CA GLU A 8 -2.59 -8.68 9.26
C GLU A 8 -3.25 -9.95 8.72
N GLU A 9 -4.58 -9.98 8.60
CA GLU A 9 -5.31 -11.10 8.00
C GLU A 9 -4.94 -11.29 6.53
N LEU A 10 -4.80 -10.19 5.80
CA LEU A 10 -4.39 -10.18 4.40
C LEU A 10 -2.93 -10.66 4.22
N GLU A 11 -2.01 -10.20 5.08
CA GLU A 11 -0.62 -10.67 5.11
C GLU A 11 -0.54 -12.17 5.42
N LYS A 12 -1.32 -12.63 6.41
CA LYS A 12 -1.40 -14.05 6.75
C LYS A 12 -1.92 -14.87 5.57
N TYR A 13 -2.98 -14.40 4.91
CA TYR A 13 -3.56 -15.06 3.74
C TYR A 13 -2.52 -15.23 2.63
N MET A 14 -1.78 -14.17 2.28
CA MET A 14 -0.72 -14.23 1.28
C MET A 14 0.46 -15.15 1.67
N LYS A 15 0.89 -15.12 2.94
CA LYS A 15 2.03 -15.94 3.42
C LYS A 15 1.71 -17.41 3.64
N SER A 16 0.44 -17.74 3.86
CA SER A 16 0.01 -19.09 4.22
C SER A 16 0.00 -20.09 3.07
N GLY A 17 0.09 -19.64 1.82
CA GLY A 17 -0.13 -20.48 0.63
C GLY A 17 -1.62 -20.60 0.25
N ASN A 18 -2.55 -20.23 1.13
CA ASN A 18 -3.99 -20.28 0.86
C ASN A 18 -4.37 -19.49 -0.39
N MET A 19 -3.74 -18.33 -0.64
CA MET A 19 -4.02 -17.54 -1.84
C MET A 19 -3.62 -18.27 -3.14
N GLU A 20 -2.50 -18.99 -3.13
CA GLU A 20 -2.06 -19.79 -4.29
C GLU A 20 -2.99 -20.98 -4.53
N GLU A 21 -3.43 -21.64 -3.46
CA GLU A 21 -4.42 -22.72 -3.52
C GLU A 21 -5.76 -22.22 -4.07
N ASP A 22 -6.29 -21.13 -3.50
CA ASP A 22 -7.53 -20.51 -3.95
C ASP A 22 -7.44 -20.08 -5.42
N PHE A 23 -6.30 -19.51 -5.83
CA PHE A 23 -6.06 -19.13 -7.21
C PHE A 23 -6.07 -20.35 -8.15
N THR A 24 -5.40 -21.44 -7.76
CA THR A 24 -5.29 -22.67 -8.55
C THR A 24 -6.66 -23.32 -8.80
N TRP A 25 -7.51 -23.36 -7.78
CA TRP A 25 -8.82 -24.01 -7.84
C TRP A 25 -9.97 -23.09 -8.25
N SER A 26 -9.71 -21.80 -8.45
CA SER A 26 -10.71 -20.82 -8.88
C SER A 26 -11.00 -20.90 -10.37
N ALA A 27 -12.24 -20.51 -10.75
CA ALA A 27 -12.60 -20.25 -12.14
C ALA A 27 -11.79 -19.07 -12.71
N GLU A 28 -11.73 -18.96 -14.04
CA GLU A 28 -10.91 -17.93 -14.71
C GLU A 28 -11.26 -16.51 -14.31
N GLU A 29 -12.54 -16.16 -14.28
CA GLU A 29 -13.02 -14.84 -13.86
C GLU A 29 -12.52 -14.50 -12.44
N ARG A 30 -12.63 -15.46 -11.52
CA ARG A 30 -12.16 -15.28 -10.13
C ARG A 30 -10.63 -15.13 -10.05
N ARG A 31 -9.88 -15.85 -10.87
CA ARG A 31 -8.43 -15.66 -10.96
C ARG A 31 -8.07 -14.26 -11.45
N GLN A 32 -8.81 -13.72 -12.43
CA GLN A 32 -8.62 -12.35 -12.91
C GLN A 32 -8.88 -11.33 -11.79
N GLU A 33 -9.98 -11.47 -11.05
CA GLU A 33 -10.28 -10.61 -9.89
C GLU A 33 -9.16 -10.63 -8.84
N MET A 34 -8.59 -11.82 -8.57
CA MET A 34 -7.48 -11.94 -7.63
C MET A 34 -6.21 -11.23 -8.11
N LEU A 35 -5.90 -11.31 -9.42
CA LEU A 35 -4.76 -10.60 -10.00
C LEU A 35 -4.97 -9.09 -9.99
N GLU A 36 -6.15 -8.60 -10.34
CA GLU A 36 -6.49 -7.16 -10.27
C GLU A 36 -6.38 -6.63 -8.83
N PHE A 37 -6.81 -7.43 -7.85
CA PHE A 37 -6.68 -7.07 -6.45
C PHE A 37 -5.20 -6.98 -6.01
N LEU A 38 -4.35 -7.93 -6.43
CA LEU A 38 -2.91 -7.89 -6.16
C LEU A 38 -2.21 -6.71 -6.82
N ASP A 39 -2.55 -6.41 -8.08
CA ASP A 39 -2.03 -5.25 -8.80
C ASP A 39 -2.39 -3.96 -8.05
N LYS A 40 -3.64 -3.86 -7.58
CA LYS A 40 -4.06 -2.70 -6.79
C LYS A 40 -3.33 -2.58 -5.45
N LEU A 41 -3.00 -3.70 -4.80
CA LEU A 41 -2.20 -3.68 -3.57
C LEU A 41 -0.77 -3.19 -3.83
N MET A 42 -0.19 -3.55 -4.97
CA MET A 42 1.14 -3.06 -5.37
C MET A 42 1.13 -1.54 -5.57
N ASP A 43 0.16 -1.00 -6.31
CA ASP A 43 -0.05 0.45 -6.46
C ASP A 43 -0.17 1.16 -5.12
N LEU A 44 -0.95 0.58 -4.19
CA LEU A 44 -1.16 1.15 -2.87
C LEU A 44 0.12 1.11 -2.02
N GLY A 45 0.95 0.07 -2.16
CA GLY A 45 2.25 -0.03 -1.52
C GLY A 45 3.20 1.08 -1.99
N GLU A 46 3.27 1.32 -3.29
CA GLU A 46 4.07 2.42 -3.86
C GLU A 46 3.55 3.78 -3.37
N LEU A 47 2.24 4.00 -3.44
CA LEU A 47 1.64 5.24 -2.95
C LEU A 47 1.89 5.45 -1.45
N ALA A 48 1.85 4.38 -0.65
CA ALA A 48 2.14 4.43 0.77
C ALA A 48 3.59 4.86 1.05
N ASP A 49 4.55 4.33 0.28
CA ASP A 49 5.97 4.73 0.39
C ASP A 49 6.19 6.20 0.01
N GLN A 50 5.63 6.64 -1.11
CA GLN A 50 5.68 8.06 -1.53
C GLN A 50 5.05 8.97 -0.48
N THR A 51 3.93 8.55 0.11
CA THR A 51 3.23 9.29 1.16
C THR A 51 4.07 9.35 2.43
N ALA A 52 4.65 8.23 2.87
CA ALA A 52 5.53 8.16 4.03
C ALA A 52 6.77 9.05 3.85
N THR A 53 7.43 8.95 2.71
CA THR A 53 8.53 9.83 2.30
C THR A 53 8.08 11.29 2.40
N SER A 54 6.98 11.66 1.77
CA SER A 54 6.48 13.03 1.83
C SER A 54 6.20 13.50 3.26
N ILE A 55 5.66 12.66 4.14
CA ILE A 55 5.35 13.03 5.53
C ILE A 55 6.64 13.25 6.32
N ILE A 56 7.59 12.31 6.22
CA ILE A 56 8.88 12.36 6.92
C ILE A 56 9.70 13.57 6.46
N PHE A 57 9.74 13.85 5.16
CA PHE A 57 10.50 14.98 4.63
C PHE A 57 9.81 16.33 4.88
N LYS A 58 8.49 16.43 4.83
CA LYS A 58 7.78 17.71 5.10
C LYS A 58 7.84 18.15 6.58
N GLY A 59 8.06 17.21 7.51
CA GLY A 59 8.12 17.49 8.95
C GLY A 59 9.52 17.53 9.57
N SER A 60 10.58 17.15 8.84
CA SER A 60 11.92 16.99 9.39
C SER A 60 12.86 18.15 9.07
N ALA A 61 13.85 18.37 9.94
CA ALA A 61 14.98 19.29 9.68
C ALA A 61 15.71 18.98 8.36
N LEU A 62 15.63 17.72 7.89
CA LEU A 62 16.17 17.28 6.61
C LEU A 62 15.41 17.87 5.40
N GLY A 63 14.08 18.03 5.48
CA GLY A 63 13.30 18.74 4.46
C GLY A 63 13.60 20.22 4.38
N ALA A 64 13.88 20.86 5.53
CA ALA A 64 14.35 22.24 5.59
C ALA A 64 15.76 22.40 5.01
N LEU A 65 16.64 21.41 5.19
CA LEU A 65 18.00 21.38 4.65
C LEU A 65 18.04 21.12 3.13
N MET A 66 17.09 20.34 2.60
CA MET A 66 16.99 20.06 1.16
C MET A 66 16.19 21.13 0.37
N GLY A 67 15.79 22.23 1.01
CA GLY A 67 15.16 23.36 0.32
C GLY A 67 13.75 23.07 -0.22
N MET A 68 13.07 22.03 0.28
CA MET A 68 11.68 21.77 -0.12
C MET A 68 10.77 22.82 0.54
N PRO A 69 9.97 23.58 -0.23
CA PRO A 69 9.13 24.63 0.35
C PRO A 69 8.08 23.98 1.27
N LYS A 70 8.06 24.44 2.52
CA LYS A 70 6.95 24.19 3.44
C LYS A 70 5.69 24.70 2.74
N ARG A 71 4.71 23.83 2.46
CA ARG A 71 3.43 24.29 1.93
C ARG A 71 2.86 25.29 2.93
N ASP A 72 2.61 26.50 2.46
CA ASP A 72 1.88 27.50 3.21
C ASP A 72 0.41 27.04 3.17
N ASP A 73 -0.11 26.53 4.28
CA ASP A 73 -1.52 26.12 4.42
C ASP A 73 -2.43 27.37 4.51
N ARG A 74 -2.30 28.27 3.54
CA ARG A 74 -3.14 29.46 3.36
C ARG A 74 -3.56 29.60 1.90
N THR A 75 -4.46 28.73 1.47
CA THR A 75 -5.61 29.01 0.58
C THR A 75 -6.38 27.72 0.37
#